data_AF-A0A1H3DSQ1-F1
#
_entry.id   AF-A0A1H3DSQ1-F1
#
_cell.length_a   1.000
_cell.length_b   1.000
_cell.length_c   1.000
_cell.angle_alpha   90.00
_cell.angle_beta   90.00
_cell.angle_gamma   90.00
#
_symmetry.space_group_name_H-M   'P 1'
#
loop_
_entity.id
_entity.type
_entity.pdbx_description
1 polymer ?
#
loop_
_entity_poly.entity_id
_entity_poly.type
_entity_poly.pdbx_seq_one_letter_code
_entity_poly.pdbx_strand_id
1 'polypeptide(L)'
;MTYINDEIDEIEETLEKWLERENDLVTSFLIQNYKNSETSEFVTHGLARRLATLKHSIERIFEILPPKKTDPTHEELLDVTNHLQAFLINVYGAIDNLARIWCLEACIKQPNGKAIPRNQIGFKATHKCVRKSLSKPFQVYLNKSNEWFKYLEGYRDALAHRIPPYIPPSIHSEVDAVKNRDLELEINEARGDYKRRSELLSQQKRLGTFVPVMMHSFSESAQPVYVHTQLICDFSTVVEIGEHLLGELQAIPT
;
A
#
# COMPACT_ATOMS: atom_id res chain seq x y z
N MET A 1 -14.51 15.34 -3.63
CA MET A 1 -14.35 16.16 -2.41
C MET A 1 -12.87 16.20 -2.12
N THR A 2 -12.29 17.39 -2.08
CA THR A 2 -10.95 17.63 -1.54
C THR A 2 -11.00 17.54 -0.01
N TYR A 3 -9.89 17.19 0.64
CA TYR A 3 -9.79 17.22 2.10
C TYR A 3 -10.14 18.63 2.63
N ILE A 4 -10.86 18.71 3.75
CA ILE A 4 -11.06 19.98 4.46
C ILE A 4 -9.83 20.28 5.35
N ASN A 5 -9.58 21.54 5.70
CA ASN A 5 -8.35 21.94 6.39
C ASN A 5 -8.07 21.16 7.68
N ASP A 6 -9.09 20.95 8.53
CA ASP A 6 -8.92 20.19 9.78
C ASP A 6 -8.53 18.73 9.52
N GLU A 7 -8.99 18.13 8.41
CA GLU A 7 -8.57 16.77 8.00
C GLU A 7 -7.11 16.74 7.52
N ILE A 8 -6.60 17.85 6.95
CA ILE A 8 -5.22 17.93 6.44
C ILE A 8 -4.24 17.93 7.61
N ASP A 9 -4.49 18.74 8.63
CA ASP A 9 -3.64 18.81 9.83
C ASP A 9 -3.63 17.44 10.54
N GLU A 10 -4.80 16.78 10.68
CA GLU A 10 -4.89 15.44 11.26
C GLU A 10 -4.11 14.40 10.44
N ILE A 11 -4.16 14.47 9.10
CA ILE A 11 -3.42 13.59 8.20
C ILE A 11 -1.90 13.77 8.39
N GLU A 12 -1.42 15.01 8.45
CA GLU A 12 0.01 15.33 8.60
C GLU A 12 0.54 14.91 9.97
N GLU A 13 -0.17 15.24 11.06
CA GLU A 13 0.18 14.82 12.42
C GLU A 13 0.18 13.29 12.56
N THR A 14 -0.81 12.63 11.95
CA THR A 14 -0.90 11.16 11.99
C THR A 14 0.26 10.54 11.22
N LEU A 15 0.63 11.07 10.06
CA LEU A 15 1.79 10.59 9.30
C LEU A 15 3.08 10.69 10.12
N GLU A 16 3.36 11.86 10.71
CA GLU A 16 4.57 12.08 11.49
C GLU A 16 4.70 11.08 12.64
N LYS A 17 3.61 10.88 13.40
CA LYS A 17 3.54 9.89 14.48
C LYS A 17 3.91 8.47 14.00
N TRP A 18 3.43 8.05 12.84
CA TRP A 18 3.70 6.70 12.33
C TRP A 18 5.12 6.58 11.77
N LEU A 19 5.68 7.64 11.19
CA LEU A 19 7.07 7.67 10.76
C LEU A 19 8.03 7.54 11.95
N GLU A 20 7.71 8.13 13.10
CA GLU A 20 8.49 7.96 14.33
C GLU A 20 8.47 6.49 14.81
N ARG A 21 7.26 5.91 14.94
CA ARG A 21 7.09 4.51 15.36
C ARG A 21 7.78 3.51 14.44
N GLU A 22 7.82 3.76 13.14
CA GLU A 22 8.54 2.91 12.20
C GLU A 22 10.06 2.94 12.45
N ASN A 23 10.65 4.09 12.77
CA ASN A 23 12.09 4.17 13.08
C ASN A 23 12.42 3.35 14.33
N ASP A 24 11.58 3.45 15.35
CA ASP A 24 11.72 2.69 16.60
C ASP A 24 11.59 1.19 16.34
N LEU A 25 10.62 0.81 15.50
CA LEU A 25 10.39 -0.58 15.10
C LEU A 25 11.60 -1.16 14.37
N VAL A 26 12.10 -0.48 13.33
CA VAL A 26 13.26 -0.92 12.56
C VAL A 26 14.48 -1.07 13.47
N THR A 27 14.73 -0.09 14.32
CA THR A 27 15.84 -0.12 15.28
C THR A 27 15.72 -1.33 16.20
N SER A 28 14.53 -1.57 16.74
CA SER A 28 14.26 -2.69 17.66
C SER A 28 14.47 -4.05 17.00
N PHE A 29 14.05 -4.23 15.75
CA PHE A 29 14.35 -5.45 14.98
C PHE A 29 15.85 -5.60 14.73
N LEU A 30 16.57 -4.53 14.37
CA LEU A 30 18.00 -4.64 14.04
C LEU A 30 18.90 -4.95 15.24
N ILE A 31 18.54 -4.51 16.45
CA ILE A 31 19.33 -4.76 17.67
C ILE A 31 18.95 -6.06 18.37
N GLN A 32 17.86 -6.71 17.96
CA GLN A 32 17.42 -7.96 18.57
C GLN A 32 18.39 -9.10 18.28
N ASN A 33 18.62 -9.95 19.29
CA ASN A 33 19.36 -11.19 19.12
C ASN A 33 18.43 -12.27 18.58
N TYR A 34 18.77 -12.80 17.40
CA TYR A 34 18.04 -13.88 16.74
C TYR A 34 18.75 -15.22 16.94
N LYS A 35 17.96 -16.29 17.10
CA LYS A 35 18.49 -17.65 17.25
C LYS A 35 18.94 -18.23 15.92
N ASN A 36 18.25 -17.86 14.84
CA ASN A 36 18.52 -18.35 13.50
C ASN A 36 19.23 -17.25 12.68
N SER A 37 20.39 -17.58 12.11
CA SER A 37 21.15 -16.64 11.28
C SER A 37 20.40 -16.24 9.99
N GLU A 38 19.52 -17.09 9.47
CA GLU A 38 18.63 -16.77 8.33
C GLU A 38 17.63 -15.67 8.73
N THR A 39 17.21 -15.60 10.00
CA THR A 39 16.32 -14.54 10.48
C THR A 39 16.97 -13.17 10.35
N SER A 40 18.24 -13.03 10.76
CA SER A 40 18.98 -11.77 10.62
C SER A 40 19.03 -11.30 9.18
N GLU A 41 19.19 -12.22 8.21
CA GLU A 41 19.13 -11.88 6.78
C GLU A 41 17.75 -11.34 6.39
N PHE A 42 16.66 -12.02 6.79
CA PHE A 42 15.31 -11.53 6.52
C PHE A 42 15.01 -10.19 7.19
N VAL A 43 15.55 -9.94 8.39
CA VAL A 43 15.38 -8.67 9.09
C VAL A 43 16.13 -7.56 8.37
N THR A 44 17.43 -7.71 8.13
CA THR A 44 18.27 -6.63 7.58
C THR A 44 18.06 -6.42 6.08
N HIS A 45 17.86 -7.49 5.31
CA HIS A 45 17.80 -7.41 3.84
C HIS A 45 16.39 -7.56 3.27
N GLY A 46 15.46 -8.14 4.04
CA GLY A 46 14.04 -8.17 3.73
C GLY A 46 13.33 -6.98 4.37
N LEU A 47 12.95 -7.15 5.63
CA LEU A 47 12.05 -6.24 6.35
C LEU A 47 12.57 -4.80 6.39
N ALA A 48 13.79 -4.56 6.87
CA ALA A 48 14.31 -3.20 7.05
C ALA A 48 14.38 -2.41 5.73
N ARG A 49 14.79 -3.05 4.62
CA ARG A 49 14.81 -2.41 3.30
C ARG A 49 13.40 -2.10 2.80
N ARG A 50 12.42 -2.96 3.09
CA ARG A 50 11.03 -2.73 2.71
C ARG A 50 10.40 -1.60 3.50
N LEU A 51 10.60 -1.57 4.81
CA LEU A 51 10.12 -0.48 5.67
C LEU A 51 10.73 0.86 5.24
N ALA A 52 12.04 0.90 4.96
CA ALA A 52 12.69 2.07 4.38
C ALA A 52 12.08 2.50 3.03
N THR A 53 11.73 1.54 2.17
CA THR A 53 11.08 1.85 0.88
C THR A 53 9.65 2.36 1.07
N LEU A 54 8.90 1.81 2.03
CA LEU A 54 7.57 2.30 2.39
C LEU A 54 7.62 3.74 2.88
N LYS A 55 8.51 4.01 3.84
CA LYS A 55 8.77 5.35 4.38
C LYS A 55 9.15 6.33 3.27
N HIS A 56 10.14 5.99 2.45
CA HIS A 56 10.55 6.85 1.35
C HIS A 56 9.40 7.11 0.36
N SER A 57 8.63 6.08 0.01
CA SER A 57 7.53 6.24 -0.95
C SER A 57 6.41 7.13 -0.41
N ILE A 58 6.02 6.97 0.86
CA ILE A 58 4.97 7.81 1.45
C ILE A 58 5.43 9.27 1.57
N GLU A 59 6.68 9.52 1.99
CA GLU A 59 7.26 10.88 2.05
C GLU A 59 7.26 11.54 0.65
N ARG A 60 7.69 10.83 -0.38
CA ARG A 60 7.70 11.35 -1.76
C ARG A 60 6.30 11.63 -2.30
N ILE A 61 5.32 10.79 -1.98
CA ILE A 61 3.93 11.01 -2.38
C ILE A 61 3.39 12.28 -1.73
N PHE A 62 3.60 12.48 -0.43
CA PHE A 62 3.14 13.67 0.29
C PHE A 62 3.86 14.95 -0.15
N GLU A 63 5.12 14.86 -0.59
CA GLU A 63 5.86 15.99 -1.15
C GLU A 63 5.33 16.42 -2.53
N ILE A 64 5.13 15.46 -3.44
CA ILE A 64 4.72 15.73 -4.83
C ILE A 64 3.22 16.06 -4.92
N LEU A 65 2.43 15.30 -4.18
CA LEU A 65 0.98 15.42 -4.09
C LEU A 65 0.56 15.62 -2.62
N PRO A 66 0.78 16.80 -2.03
CA PRO A 66 0.30 17.07 -0.67
C PRO A 66 -1.24 17.05 -0.61
N PRO A 67 -1.87 16.80 0.55
CA PRO A 67 -3.34 16.72 0.68
C PRO A 67 -4.10 17.94 0.11
N LYS A 68 -3.49 19.14 0.20
CA LYS A 68 -4.05 20.40 -0.32
C LYS A 68 -3.94 20.58 -1.84
N LYS A 69 -3.26 19.69 -2.57
CA LYS A 69 -3.02 19.84 -4.00
C LYS A 69 -4.28 19.54 -4.81
N THR A 70 -4.65 20.49 -5.68
CA THR A 70 -5.91 20.43 -6.45
C THR A 70 -5.72 20.35 -7.96
N ASP A 71 -4.52 20.62 -8.46
CA ASP A 71 -4.21 20.62 -9.90
C ASP A 71 -2.81 20.03 -10.17
N PRO A 72 -2.61 18.73 -9.94
CA PRO A 72 -1.32 18.09 -10.22
C PRO A 72 -1.09 17.95 -11.72
N THR A 73 0.16 18.14 -12.13
CA THR A 73 0.56 17.91 -13.53
C THR A 73 0.58 16.41 -13.84
N HIS A 74 0.59 16.09 -15.14
CA HIS A 74 0.68 14.70 -15.58
C HIS A 74 1.97 14.00 -15.10
N GLU A 75 3.09 14.72 -15.09
CA GLU A 75 4.39 14.21 -14.64
C GLU A 75 4.36 13.91 -13.14
N GLU A 76 3.80 14.82 -12.34
CA GLU A 76 3.61 14.60 -10.90
C GLU A 76 2.72 13.40 -10.61
N LEU A 77 1.63 13.22 -11.36
CA LEU A 77 0.76 12.05 -11.21
C LEU A 77 1.48 10.74 -11.58
N LEU A 78 2.34 10.77 -12.59
CA LEU A 78 3.15 9.62 -12.99
C LEU A 78 4.16 9.24 -11.90
N ASP A 79 4.87 10.23 -11.36
CA ASP A 79 5.85 10.03 -10.28
C ASP A 79 5.19 9.50 -9.01
N VAL A 80 4.06 10.10 -8.62
CA VAL A 80 3.28 9.64 -7.47
C VAL A 80 2.76 8.22 -7.70
N THR A 81 2.32 7.89 -8.92
CA THR A 81 1.88 6.54 -9.28
C THR A 81 3.02 5.53 -9.17
N ASN A 82 4.24 5.87 -9.59
CA ASN A 82 5.41 5.00 -9.44
C ASN A 82 5.72 4.73 -7.96
N HIS A 83 5.71 5.77 -7.12
CA HIS A 83 5.90 5.61 -5.68
C HIS A 83 4.75 4.83 -5.03
N LEU A 84 3.51 5.02 -5.47
CA LEU A 84 2.34 4.28 -4.98
C LEU A 84 2.47 2.78 -5.26
N GLN A 85 2.87 2.41 -6.48
CA GLN A 85 3.05 1.02 -6.85
C GLN A 85 4.23 0.38 -6.09
N ALA A 86 5.33 1.11 -5.93
CA ALA A 86 6.46 0.70 -5.11
C ALA A 86 6.06 0.54 -3.64
N PHE A 87 5.23 1.43 -3.11
CA PHE A 87 4.68 1.34 -1.76
C PHE A 87 3.86 0.06 -1.61
N LEU A 88 2.83 -0.13 -2.45
CA LEU A 88 1.92 -1.27 -2.37
C LEU A 88 2.67 -2.60 -2.42
N ILE A 89 3.59 -2.81 -3.37
CA ILE A 89 4.33 -4.07 -3.45
C ILE A 89 5.19 -4.33 -2.20
N ASN A 90 5.72 -3.28 -1.58
CA ASN A 90 6.51 -3.39 -0.35
C ASN A 90 5.64 -3.62 0.89
N VAL A 91 4.37 -3.21 0.92
CA VAL A 91 3.44 -3.55 2.00
C VAL A 91 3.30 -5.07 2.08
N TYR A 92 3.00 -5.75 0.96
CA TYR A 92 2.92 -7.23 0.95
C TYR A 92 4.24 -7.87 1.36
N GLY A 93 5.32 -7.39 0.76
CA GLY A 93 6.64 -7.96 1.01
C GLY A 93 7.04 -7.85 2.48
N ALA A 94 6.69 -6.75 3.15
CA ALA A 94 6.97 -6.53 4.57
C ALA A 94 6.18 -7.52 5.43
N ILE A 95 4.88 -7.68 5.16
CA ILE A 95 4.03 -8.68 5.85
C ILE A 95 4.57 -10.10 5.67
N ASP A 96 4.97 -10.48 4.45
CA ASP A 96 5.53 -11.80 4.17
C ASP A 96 6.88 -12.00 4.88
N ASN A 97 7.73 -10.97 4.93
CA ASN A 97 8.98 -11.02 5.69
C ASN A 97 8.74 -11.16 7.19
N LEU A 98 7.78 -10.43 7.77
CA LEU A 98 7.39 -10.59 9.17
C LEU A 98 6.93 -12.03 9.46
N ALA A 99 6.05 -12.60 8.63
CA ALA A 99 5.59 -13.98 8.81
C ALA A 99 6.73 -15.00 8.67
N ARG A 100 7.68 -14.76 7.77
CA ARG A 100 8.86 -15.61 7.58
C ARG A 100 9.80 -15.56 8.79
N ILE A 101 10.08 -14.37 9.31
CA ILE A 101 10.86 -14.14 10.53
C ILE A 101 10.26 -14.95 11.69
N TRP A 102 8.95 -14.86 11.90
CA TRP A 102 8.27 -15.65 12.92
C TRP A 102 8.46 -17.16 12.74
N CYS A 103 8.25 -17.66 11.52
CA CYS A 103 8.36 -19.10 11.26
C CYS A 103 9.77 -19.64 11.52
N LEU A 104 10.80 -18.83 11.25
CA LEU A 104 12.20 -19.18 11.48
C LEU A 104 12.54 -19.20 12.97
N GLU A 105 12.20 -18.13 13.71
CA GLU A 105 12.54 -18.01 15.14
C GLU A 105 11.74 -18.94 16.03
N ALA A 106 10.43 -19.07 15.79
CA ALA A 106 9.57 -19.96 16.55
C ALA A 106 9.62 -21.42 16.06
N CYS A 107 10.43 -21.71 15.03
CA CYS A 107 10.59 -23.05 14.45
C CYS A 107 9.27 -23.74 14.08
N ILE A 108 8.32 -22.98 13.51
CA ILE A 108 6.97 -23.47 13.26
C ILE A 108 6.97 -24.58 12.19
N LYS A 109 6.30 -25.68 12.51
CA LYS A 109 6.15 -26.85 11.64
C LYS A 109 4.67 -27.19 11.43
N GLN A 110 4.39 -27.90 10.35
CA GLN A 110 3.08 -28.52 10.13
C GLN A 110 2.80 -29.61 11.19
N PRO A 111 1.53 -30.03 11.38
CA PRO A 111 1.18 -31.11 12.33
C PRO A 111 1.90 -32.43 12.09
N ASN A 112 2.35 -32.69 10.85
CA ASN A 112 3.13 -33.87 10.46
C ASN A 112 4.65 -33.71 10.73
N GLY A 113 5.07 -32.62 11.37
CA GLY A 113 6.48 -32.31 11.66
C GLY A 113 7.29 -31.74 10.50
N LYS A 114 6.72 -31.60 9.28
CA LYS A 114 7.41 -31.03 8.12
C LYS A 114 7.44 -29.50 8.18
N ALA A 115 8.37 -28.91 7.44
CA ALA A 115 8.45 -27.45 7.26
C ALA A 115 7.17 -26.92 6.59
N ILE A 116 6.79 -25.68 6.93
CA ILE A 116 5.66 -25.01 6.27
C ILE A 116 6.06 -24.67 4.82
N PRO A 117 5.26 -25.06 3.81
CA PRO A 117 5.45 -24.66 2.42
C PRO A 117 5.50 -23.14 2.28
N ARG A 118 6.33 -22.62 1.36
CA ARG A 118 6.51 -21.16 1.18
C ARG A 118 5.19 -20.41 0.97
N ASN A 119 4.27 -20.98 0.18
CA ASN A 119 2.95 -20.40 -0.10
C ASN A 119 1.94 -20.52 1.06
N GLN A 120 2.34 -21.11 2.19
CA GLN A 120 1.54 -21.21 3.41
C GLN A 120 2.11 -20.35 4.56
N ILE A 121 3.23 -19.67 4.33
CA ILE A 121 3.80 -18.70 5.25
C ILE A 121 3.15 -17.35 4.98
N GLY A 122 2.53 -16.78 6.01
CA GLY A 122 1.89 -15.48 5.91
C GLY A 122 0.92 -15.24 7.06
N PHE A 123 0.34 -14.04 7.09
CA PHE A 123 -0.62 -13.65 8.12
C PHE A 123 -2.07 -13.54 7.67
N LYS A 124 -2.43 -13.91 6.43
CA LYS A 124 -3.85 -14.04 6.00
C LYS A 124 -4.62 -15.11 6.80
N ALA A 125 -5.96 -15.02 6.82
CA ALA A 125 -6.84 -15.97 7.51
C ALA A 125 -6.67 -17.44 7.05
N THR A 126 -6.22 -17.64 5.81
CA THR A 126 -5.92 -18.95 5.23
C THR A 126 -4.65 -19.59 5.79
N HIS A 127 -3.70 -18.80 6.33
CA HIS A 127 -2.44 -19.26 6.92
C HIS A 127 -2.60 -19.73 8.36
N LYS A 128 -3.50 -20.70 8.57
CA LYS A 128 -3.95 -21.16 9.89
C LYS A 128 -2.81 -21.67 10.78
N CYS A 129 -1.80 -22.32 10.20
CA CYS A 129 -0.66 -22.87 10.93
C CYS A 129 0.15 -21.76 11.62
N VAL A 130 0.52 -20.73 10.85
CA VAL A 130 1.27 -19.56 11.34
C VAL A 130 0.43 -18.79 12.37
N ARG A 131 -0.81 -18.42 12.04
CA ARG A 131 -1.67 -17.67 12.96
C ARG A 131 -1.90 -18.38 14.30
N LYS A 132 -2.12 -19.70 14.30
CA LYS A 132 -2.37 -20.46 15.53
C LYS A 132 -1.15 -20.53 16.45
N SER A 133 0.05 -20.31 15.92
CA SER A 133 1.29 -20.32 16.70
C SER A 133 1.59 -19.03 17.44
N LEU A 134 0.94 -17.92 17.10
CA LEU A 134 1.09 -16.62 17.76
C LEU A 134 0.28 -16.56 19.06
N SER A 135 0.52 -15.57 19.91
CA SER A 135 -0.28 -15.33 21.10
C SER A 135 -1.76 -15.04 20.79
N LYS A 136 -2.63 -15.18 21.80
CA LYS A 136 -4.06 -14.86 21.65
C LYS A 136 -4.32 -13.39 21.34
N PRO A 137 -3.67 -12.41 22.01
CA PRO A 137 -3.79 -11.00 21.64
C PRO A 137 -3.47 -10.74 20.17
N PHE A 138 -2.36 -11.30 19.65
CA PHE A 138 -1.98 -11.06 18.27
C PHE A 138 -2.92 -11.76 17.27
N GLN A 139 -3.39 -12.97 17.58
CA GLN A 139 -4.45 -13.62 16.80
C GLN A 139 -5.71 -12.76 16.69
N VAL A 140 -6.12 -12.10 17.79
CA VAL A 140 -7.29 -11.20 17.80
C VAL A 140 -7.04 -9.99 16.90
N TYR A 141 -5.86 -9.37 16.98
CA TYR A 141 -5.48 -8.26 16.11
C TYR A 141 -5.52 -8.68 14.63
N LEU A 142 -4.85 -9.77 14.24
CA LEU A 142 -4.85 -10.26 12.85
C LEU A 142 -6.25 -10.63 12.32
N ASN A 143 -7.17 -11.02 13.20
CA ASN A 143 -8.55 -11.28 12.81
C ASN A 143 -9.32 -9.99 12.52
N LYS A 144 -9.06 -8.91 13.27
CA LYS A 144 -9.63 -7.58 12.98
C LYS A 144 -9.10 -7.03 11.64
N SER A 145 -7.85 -7.33 11.31
CA SER A 145 -7.22 -6.90 10.04
C SER A 145 -7.60 -7.78 8.82
N ASN A 146 -8.53 -8.71 8.94
CA ASN A 146 -8.89 -9.62 7.84
C ASN A 146 -9.43 -8.90 6.60
N GLU A 147 -10.27 -7.87 6.79
CA GLU A 147 -10.79 -7.09 5.66
C GLU A 147 -9.69 -6.25 5.01
N TRP A 148 -8.76 -5.72 5.80
CA TRP A 148 -7.56 -5.05 5.28
C TRP A 148 -6.73 -6.00 4.41
N PHE A 149 -6.48 -7.25 4.85
CA PHE A 149 -5.77 -8.23 4.02
C PHE A 149 -6.49 -8.54 2.69
N LYS A 150 -7.83 -8.56 2.66
CA LYS A 150 -8.59 -8.78 1.43
C LYS A 150 -8.52 -7.59 0.48
N TYR A 151 -8.70 -6.39 1.02
CA TYR A 151 -8.52 -5.13 0.30
C TYR A 151 -7.14 -5.11 -0.36
N LEU A 152 -6.12 -5.38 0.45
CA LEU A 152 -4.74 -5.38 0.04
C LEU A 152 -4.56 -6.44 -1.07
N GLU A 153 -4.91 -7.72 -0.87
CA GLU A 153 -4.82 -8.77 -1.92
C GLU A 153 -5.40 -8.36 -3.29
N GLY A 154 -6.52 -7.63 -3.33
CA GLY A 154 -7.08 -7.08 -4.57
C GLY A 154 -6.13 -6.12 -5.30
N TYR A 155 -5.52 -5.18 -4.59
CA TYR A 155 -4.54 -4.24 -5.15
C TYR A 155 -3.25 -4.92 -5.58
N ARG A 156 -2.81 -5.96 -4.86
CA ARG A 156 -1.64 -6.79 -5.24
C ARG A 156 -1.84 -7.42 -6.60
N ASP A 157 -2.97 -8.11 -6.73
CA ASP A 157 -3.25 -8.96 -7.88
C ASP A 157 -3.52 -8.06 -9.09
N ALA A 158 -4.14 -6.90 -8.86
CA ALA A 158 -4.23 -5.84 -9.87
C ALA A 158 -2.84 -5.38 -10.35
N LEU A 159 -1.96 -5.00 -9.41
CA LEU A 159 -0.61 -4.52 -9.70
C LEU A 159 0.26 -5.57 -10.42
N ALA A 160 0.23 -6.82 -9.95
CA ALA A 160 1.13 -7.86 -10.45
C ALA A 160 0.61 -8.55 -11.73
N HIS A 161 -0.70 -8.59 -11.94
CA HIS A 161 -1.32 -9.47 -12.94
C HIS A 161 -2.39 -8.82 -13.81
N ARG A 162 -2.84 -7.59 -13.52
CA ARG A 162 -3.92 -6.91 -14.26
C ARG A 162 -3.55 -5.46 -14.57
N ILE A 163 -4.46 -4.53 -14.27
CA ILE A 163 -4.26 -3.09 -14.48
C ILE A 163 -3.66 -2.54 -13.19
N PRO A 164 -2.48 -1.91 -13.25
CA PRO A 164 -1.82 -1.44 -12.05
C PRO A 164 -2.58 -0.24 -11.45
N PRO A 165 -2.57 -0.08 -10.11
CA PRO A 165 -3.14 1.08 -9.45
C PRO A 165 -2.51 2.38 -9.95
N TYR A 166 -3.35 3.39 -10.15
CA TYR A 166 -2.96 4.74 -10.56
C TYR A 166 -3.85 5.77 -9.88
N ILE A 167 -3.42 7.04 -9.97
CA ILE A 167 -4.21 8.19 -9.53
C ILE A 167 -4.85 8.83 -10.77
N PRO A 168 -6.19 8.81 -10.90
CA PRO A 168 -6.85 9.45 -12.03
C PRO A 168 -6.60 10.97 -12.05
N PRO A 169 -6.38 11.57 -13.24
CA PRO A 169 -6.16 13.02 -13.36
C PRO A 169 -7.41 13.83 -13.04
N SER A 170 -8.59 13.24 -13.18
CA SER A 170 -9.86 13.84 -12.80
C SER A 170 -10.92 12.75 -12.56
N ILE A 171 -11.92 13.10 -11.75
CA ILE A 171 -13.17 12.35 -11.62
C ILE A 171 -14.25 13.13 -12.38
N HIS A 172 -14.98 12.42 -13.23
CA HIS A 172 -16.07 12.98 -14.02
C HIS A 172 -17.42 12.79 -13.33
N SER A 173 -18.25 13.84 -13.35
CA SER A 173 -19.70 13.69 -13.14
C SER A 173 -20.31 12.83 -14.25
N GLU A 174 -21.54 12.34 -14.11
CA GLU A 174 -22.21 11.61 -15.20
C GLU A 174 -22.27 12.43 -16.50
N VAL A 175 -22.50 13.74 -16.38
CA VAL A 175 -22.53 14.69 -17.51
C VAL A 175 -21.14 14.83 -18.13
N ASP A 176 -20.10 14.99 -17.33
CA ASP A 176 -18.73 15.09 -17.84
C ASP A 176 -18.24 13.78 -18.42
N ALA A 177 -18.70 12.63 -17.91
CA ALA A 177 -18.34 11.31 -18.41
C ALA A 177 -18.95 11.06 -19.79
N VAL A 178 -20.17 11.55 -20.05
CA VAL A 178 -20.75 11.54 -21.41
C VAL A 178 -19.90 12.42 -22.34
N LYS A 179 -19.64 13.67 -21.96
CA LYS A 179 -18.82 14.59 -22.77
C LYS A 179 -17.40 14.08 -23.03
N ASN A 180 -16.79 13.44 -22.03
CA ASN A 180 -15.46 12.87 -22.17
C ASN A 180 -15.44 11.73 -23.19
N ARG A 181 -16.47 10.87 -23.20
CA ARG A 181 -16.61 9.81 -24.22
C ARG A 181 -16.78 10.38 -25.63
N ASP A 182 -17.58 11.44 -25.78
CA ASP A 182 -17.75 12.11 -27.07
C ASP A 182 -16.44 12.71 -27.56
N LEU A 183 -15.69 13.39 -26.67
CA LEU A 183 -14.36 13.92 -26.98
C LEU A 183 -13.35 12.83 -27.33
N GLU A 184 -13.37 11.66 -26.67
CA GLU A 184 -12.49 10.54 -27.00
C GLU A 184 -12.74 10.00 -28.41
N LEU A 185 -14.01 9.97 -28.84
CA LEU A 185 -14.36 9.62 -30.22
C LEU A 185 -13.84 10.67 -31.20
N GLU A 186 -14.08 11.96 -30.95
CA GLU A 186 -13.58 13.05 -31.80
C GLU A 186 -12.04 13.09 -31.87
N ILE A 187 -11.34 12.83 -30.77
CA ILE A 187 -9.87 12.76 -30.72
C ILE A 187 -9.36 11.61 -31.59
N ASN A 188 -10.04 10.46 -31.55
CA ASN A 188 -9.70 9.30 -32.37
C ASN A 188 -9.98 9.54 -33.86
N GLU A 189 -11.00 10.33 -34.19
CA GLU A 189 -11.32 10.72 -35.57
C GLU A 189 -10.36 11.79 -36.12
N ALA A 190 -9.86 12.69 -35.27
CA ALA A 190 -8.88 13.72 -35.63
C ALA A 190 -7.45 13.19 -35.88
N ARG A 191 -7.30 11.91 -36.27
CA ARG A 191 -6.02 11.29 -36.63
C ARG A 191 -5.38 12.02 -37.81
N GLY A 192 -4.23 12.65 -37.57
CA GLY A 192 -3.48 13.39 -38.58
C GLY A 192 -3.68 14.91 -38.53
N ASP A 193 -4.73 15.40 -37.85
CA ASP A 193 -4.90 16.84 -37.57
C ASP A 193 -4.39 17.18 -36.16
N TYR A 194 -3.11 17.52 -36.08
CA TYR A 194 -2.44 17.83 -34.82
C TYR A 194 -3.05 19.04 -34.09
N LYS A 195 -3.54 20.04 -34.82
CA LYS A 195 -4.10 21.26 -34.23
C LYS A 195 -5.45 20.95 -33.59
N ARG A 196 -6.35 20.32 -34.35
CA ARG A 196 -7.67 19.91 -33.84
C ARG A 196 -7.53 18.96 -32.66
N ARG A 197 -6.61 17.99 -32.75
CA ARG A 197 -6.34 17.05 -31.66
C ARG A 197 -5.85 17.76 -30.40
N SER A 198 -4.95 18.75 -30.53
CA SER A 198 -4.50 19.55 -29.39
C SER A 198 -5.65 20.33 -28.74
N GLU A 199 -6.54 20.94 -29.52
CA GLU A 199 -7.70 21.68 -29.01
C GLU A 199 -8.68 20.77 -28.26
N LEU A 200 -8.96 19.58 -28.81
CA LEU A 200 -9.82 18.58 -28.19
C LEU A 200 -9.24 18.05 -26.88
N LEU A 201 -7.93 17.75 -26.85
CA LEU A 201 -7.23 17.37 -25.61
C LEU A 201 -7.29 18.49 -24.55
N SER A 202 -7.19 19.76 -24.95
CA SER A 202 -7.38 20.88 -24.02
C SER A 202 -8.81 21.00 -23.50
N GLN A 203 -9.83 20.66 -24.30
CA GLN A 203 -11.21 20.60 -23.83
C GLN A 203 -11.41 19.44 -22.85
N GLN A 204 -10.87 18.27 -23.17
CA GLN A 204 -10.94 17.08 -22.34
C GLN A 204 -10.31 17.31 -20.96
N LYS A 205 -9.14 17.96 -20.91
CA LYS A 205 -8.46 18.32 -19.65
C LYS A 205 -9.27 19.25 -18.73
N ARG A 206 -10.26 19.97 -19.26
CA ARG A 206 -11.13 20.86 -18.47
C ARG A 206 -12.34 20.13 -17.87
N LEU A 207 -12.50 18.84 -18.15
CA LEU A 207 -13.59 18.04 -17.62
C LEU A 207 -13.22 17.42 -16.27
N GLY A 208 -14.19 17.43 -15.37
CA GLY A 208 -14.08 16.82 -14.04
C GLY A 208 -13.31 17.67 -13.04
N THR A 209 -13.04 17.04 -11.90
CA THR A 209 -12.26 17.65 -10.81
C THR A 209 -11.27 16.63 -10.30
N PHE A 210 -10.05 17.08 -10.02
CA PHE A 210 -9.06 16.24 -9.40
C PHE A 210 -9.47 15.90 -7.96
N VAL A 211 -9.36 14.63 -7.61
CA VAL A 211 -9.50 14.13 -6.24
C VAL A 211 -8.36 13.13 -6.05
N PRO A 212 -7.59 13.21 -4.95
CA PRO A 212 -6.46 12.32 -4.71
C PRO A 212 -6.95 10.94 -4.27
N VAL A 213 -7.55 10.20 -5.21
CA VAL A 213 -7.93 8.80 -5.05
C VAL A 213 -7.04 7.92 -5.90
N MET A 214 -6.82 6.69 -5.45
CA MET A 214 -6.24 5.63 -6.26
C MET A 214 -7.30 4.59 -6.63
N MET A 215 -7.10 3.96 -7.77
CA MET A 215 -7.89 2.81 -8.22
C MET A 215 -7.12 2.00 -9.27
N HIS A 216 -7.57 0.78 -9.55
CA HIS A 216 -7.00 -0.04 -10.63
C HIS A 216 -7.84 -0.03 -11.92
N SER A 217 -9.18 0.11 -11.86
CA SER A 217 -10.00 0.17 -13.07
C SER A 217 -11.43 0.68 -12.82
N PHE A 218 -11.90 1.60 -13.67
CA PHE A 218 -13.30 2.04 -13.66
C PHE A 218 -14.27 0.94 -14.14
N SER A 219 -13.83 0.03 -15.01
CA SER A 219 -14.68 -1.00 -15.61
C SER A 219 -14.79 -2.29 -14.77
N GLU A 220 -13.99 -2.42 -13.72
CA GLU A 220 -13.95 -3.61 -12.86
C GLU A 220 -14.62 -3.38 -11.51
N SER A 221 -15.47 -2.34 -11.40
CA SER A 221 -16.11 -1.91 -10.16
C SER A 221 -15.12 -1.61 -9.03
N ALA A 222 -13.88 -1.23 -9.36
CA ALA A 222 -12.88 -0.84 -8.37
C ALA A 222 -13.40 0.38 -7.62
N GLN A 223 -13.45 0.28 -6.30
CA GLN A 223 -13.83 1.41 -5.45
C GLN A 223 -12.63 2.35 -5.33
N PRO A 224 -12.76 3.62 -5.73
CA PRO A 224 -11.70 4.60 -5.50
C PRO A 224 -11.45 4.75 -4.00
N VAL A 225 -10.18 4.81 -3.62
CA VAL A 225 -9.78 5.00 -2.23
C VAL A 225 -8.89 6.22 -2.12
N TYR A 226 -9.14 7.06 -1.13
CA TYR A 226 -8.32 8.25 -0.86
C TYR A 226 -6.86 7.88 -0.60
N VAL A 227 -5.94 8.52 -1.33
CA VAL A 227 -4.53 8.16 -1.38
C VAL A 227 -3.88 8.36 -0.01
N HIS A 228 -3.93 9.58 0.54
CA HIS A 228 -3.17 9.94 1.74
C HIS A 228 -3.58 9.12 2.96
N THR A 229 -4.88 9.06 3.23
CA THR A 229 -5.41 8.32 4.39
C THR A 229 -5.15 6.83 4.25
N GLN A 230 -5.33 6.26 3.06
CA GLN A 230 -5.08 4.83 2.86
C GLN A 230 -3.61 4.46 2.95
N LEU A 231 -2.69 5.29 2.45
CA LEU A 231 -1.25 5.08 2.61
C LEU A 231 -0.87 5.07 4.09
N ILE A 232 -1.40 5.99 4.88
CA ILE A 232 -1.20 6.02 6.34
C ILE A 232 -1.78 4.75 6.98
N CYS A 233 -3.00 4.33 6.62
CA CYS A 233 -3.61 3.11 7.13
C CYS A 233 -2.80 1.85 6.79
N ASP A 234 -2.31 1.74 5.56
CA ASP A 234 -1.50 0.60 5.12
C ASP A 234 -0.14 0.58 5.82
N PHE A 235 0.52 1.73 5.93
CA PHE A 235 1.80 1.88 6.61
C PHE A 235 1.69 1.57 8.10
N SER A 236 0.72 2.19 8.78
CA SER A 236 0.46 1.94 10.21
C SER A 236 0.13 0.50 10.50
N THR A 237 -0.69 -0.16 9.67
CA THR A 237 -1.01 -1.58 9.86
C THR A 237 0.23 -2.48 9.74
N VAL A 238 1.16 -2.18 8.82
CA VAL A 238 2.45 -2.90 8.74
C VAL A 238 3.27 -2.69 10.01
N VAL A 239 3.35 -1.46 10.50
CA VAL A 239 4.09 -1.11 11.73
C VAL A 239 3.48 -1.84 12.93
N GLU A 240 2.16 -1.78 13.13
CA GLU A 240 1.48 -2.47 14.24
C GLU A 240 1.64 -3.99 14.20
N ILE A 241 1.55 -4.61 13.01
CA ILE A 241 1.83 -6.06 12.87
C ILE A 241 3.28 -6.34 13.25
N GLY A 242 4.22 -5.48 12.85
CA GLY A 242 5.62 -5.57 13.21
C GLY A 242 5.85 -5.47 14.72
N GLU A 243 5.25 -4.49 15.39
CA GLU A 243 5.34 -4.30 16.83
C GLU A 243 4.76 -5.49 17.60
N HIS A 244 3.60 -5.99 17.17
CA HIS A 244 3.02 -7.20 17.75
C HIS A 244 3.96 -8.40 17.59
N LEU A 245 4.55 -8.58 16.40
CA LEU A 245 5.49 -9.66 16.18
C LEU A 245 6.75 -9.51 17.01
N LEU A 246 7.29 -8.30 17.15
CA LEU A 246 8.45 -8.03 17.99
C LEU A 246 8.20 -8.48 19.43
N GLY A 247 7.00 -8.21 19.97
CA GLY A 247 6.59 -8.71 21.28
C GLY A 247 6.59 -10.24 21.38
N GLU A 248 6.14 -10.94 20.33
CA GLU A 248 6.22 -12.42 20.29
C GLU A 248 7.67 -12.91 20.29
N LEU A 249 8.54 -12.27 19.50
CA LEU A 249 9.94 -12.66 19.37
C LEU A 249 10.70 -12.45 20.69
N GLN A 250 10.41 -11.36 21.41
CA GLN A 250 11.00 -11.09 22.73
C GLN A 250 10.51 -12.06 23.81
N ALA A 251 9.34 -12.67 23.64
CA ALA A 251 8.81 -13.68 24.55
C ALA A 251 9.41 -15.08 24.33
N ILE A 252 10.17 -15.30 23.25
CA ILE A 252 10.87 -16.57 23.02
C ILE A 252 12.01 -16.68 24.06
N PRO A 253 12.02 -17.70 24.93
CA PRO A 253 13.09 -17.87 25.90
C PRO A 253 14.42 -17.98 25.17
N THR A 254 15.45 -17.21 25.53
CA THR A 254 16.80 -17.31 24.91
C THR A 254 17.39 -18.70 25.09
#